data_AF-A0A521GWR2-F1
#
_entry.id   AF-A0A521GWR2-F1
#
_cell.length_a   1.000
_cell.length_b   1.000
_cell.length_c   1.000
_cell.angle_alpha   90.00
_cell.angle_beta   90.00
_cell.angle_gamma   90.00
#
_symmetry.space_group_name_H-M   'P 1'
#
loop_
_entity.id
_entity.type
_entity.pdbx_description
1 polymer ?
#
loop_
_entity_poly.entity_id
_entity_poly.type
_entity_poly.pdbx_seq_one_letter_code
_entity_poly.pdbx_strand_id
1 'polypeptide(L)'
;MTSCSAHRSSKNKICAADGKAIRYDWTIPEVESLLQAPLMDLVYQAQTIHRQYQDDSIQLASLLSIKTGGCPENCAYCPQSAHYAKTTGLAKEPLMQVNDVLAKAKMAKDAGASRFCMGAAWREVKDGEEFDRVCEMVKGVSDMGMEACVTLGMLNESQAQRLADAGLTAYNHN
;
A
#
# COMPACT_ATOMS: atom_id res chain seq x y z
N MET A 1 -35.83 -3.96 -2.74
CA MET A 1 -35.08 -2.92 -2.01
C MET A 1 -34.71 -3.50 -0.66
N THR A 2 -33.53 -4.09 -0.54
CA THR A 2 -33.07 -4.61 0.75
C THR A 2 -31.63 -4.14 0.90
N SER A 3 -31.44 -3.11 1.73
CA SER A 3 -30.14 -2.52 2.00
C SER A 3 -29.27 -3.51 2.76
N CYS A 4 -28.10 -3.82 2.24
CA CYS A 4 -27.05 -4.46 3.03
C CYS A 4 -26.37 -3.34 3.83
N SER A 5 -26.73 -3.22 5.11
CA SER A 5 -26.10 -2.25 6.01
C SER A 5 -24.73 -2.78 6.45
N ALA A 6 -23.69 -1.98 6.27
CA ALA A 6 -22.34 -2.30 6.67
C ALA A 6 -22.20 -2.25 8.21
N HIS A 7 -22.25 -3.40 8.86
CA HIS A 7 -21.73 -3.58 10.22
C HIS A 7 -20.65 -4.66 10.20
N ARG A 8 -19.43 -4.25 10.56
CA ARG A 8 -18.24 -5.10 10.66
C ARG A 8 -18.42 -6.07 11.82
N SER A 9 -18.57 -7.35 11.49
CA SER A 9 -18.41 -8.50 12.40
C SER A 9 -17.65 -9.60 11.68
N SER A 10 -16.75 -10.28 12.40
CA SER A 10 -15.58 -11.02 11.93
C SER A 10 -15.83 -12.39 11.27
N LYS A 11 -16.97 -12.59 10.59
CA LYS A 11 -17.27 -13.83 9.82
C LYS A 11 -18.10 -13.62 8.55
N ASN A 12 -18.06 -12.44 7.93
CA ASN A 12 -18.79 -12.21 6.69
C ASN A 12 -17.96 -12.67 5.48
N LYS A 13 -18.38 -13.79 4.86
CA LYS A 13 -18.04 -14.11 3.47
C LYS A 13 -18.34 -12.87 2.63
N ILE A 14 -17.34 -12.34 1.95
CA ILE A 14 -17.55 -11.29 0.96
C ILE A 14 -18.28 -11.97 -0.20
N CYS A 15 -19.58 -11.69 -0.30
CA CYS A 15 -20.42 -12.18 -1.38
C CYS A 15 -20.36 -11.21 -2.55
N ALA A 16 -20.26 -11.76 -3.75
CA ALA A 16 -20.43 -11.05 -5.00
C ALA A 16 -21.80 -10.41 -5.13
N ALA A 17 -21.90 -9.40 -6.01
CA ALA A 17 -23.18 -8.86 -6.45
C ALA A 17 -24.10 -9.92 -7.09
N ASP A 18 -23.56 -11.03 -7.60
CA ASP A 18 -24.34 -12.17 -8.15
C ASP A 18 -24.62 -13.29 -7.13
N GLY A 19 -24.28 -13.09 -5.85
CA GLY A 19 -24.49 -14.07 -4.79
C GLY A 19 -23.48 -15.22 -4.76
N LYS A 20 -22.47 -15.25 -5.65
CA LYS A 20 -21.35 -16.19 -5.53
C LYS A 20 -20.40 -15.73 -4.42
N ALA A 21 -19.90 -16.68 -3.64
CA ALA A 21 -18.88 -16.38 -2.64
C ALA A 21 -17.54 -16.10 -3.33
N ILE A 22 -16.81 -15.05 -2.90
CA ILE A 22 -15.42 -14.89 -3.31
C ILE A 22 -14.63 -16.11 -2.80
N ARG A 23 -13.99 -16.84 -3.73
CA ARG A 23 -13.18 -18.02 -3.42
C ARG A 23 -11.71 -17.65 -3.19
N TYR A 24 -11.04 -18.39 -2.32
CA TYR A 24 -9.63 -18.22 -1.93
C TYR A 24 -8.82 -19.53 -2.00
N ASP A 25 -9.41 -20.59 -2.53
CA ASP A 25 -8.91 -21.97 -2.56
C ASP A 25 -8.40 -22.37 -3.96
N TRP A 26 -7.72 -21.44 -4.64
CA TRP A 26 -7.18 -21.67 -5.98
C TRP A 26 -6.06 -22.71 -5.98
N THR A 27 -6.16 -23.67 -6.89
CA THR A 27 -5.09 -24.63 -7.17
C THR A 27 -4.15 -24.08 -8.26
N ILE A 28 -2.91 -24.57 -8.29
CA ILE A 28 -1.93 -24.18 -9.32
C ILE A 28 -2.49 -24.39 -10.74
N PRO A 29 -3.08 -25.55 -11.10
CA PRO A 29 -3.62 -25.74 -12.45
C PRO A 29 -4.74 -24.78 -12.82
N GLU A 30 -5.59 -24.37 -11.86
CA GLU A 30 -6.64 -23.37 -12.12
C GLU A 30 -6.03 -22.00 -12.44
N VAL A 31 -4.98 -21.59 -11.73
CA VAL A 31 -4.27 -20.32 -11.99
C VAL A 31 -3.54 -20.38 -13.34
N GLU A 32 -2.85 -21.48 -13.64
CA GLU A 32 -2.19 -21.68 -14.93
C GLU A 32 -3.18 -21.62 -16.09
N SER A 33 -4.37 -22.21 -15.92
CA SER A 33 -5.43 -22.13 -16.92
C SER A 33 -5.89 -20.70 -17.19
N LEU A 34 -5.91 -19.81 -16.19
CA LEU A 34 -6.20 -18.40 -16.39
C LEU A 34 -5.09 -17.69 -17.16
N LEU A 35 -3.83 -17.99 -16.84
CA LEU A 35 -2.66 -17.39 -17.51
C LEU A 35 -2.52 -17.84 -18.97
N GLN A 36 -3.04 -19.03 -19.31
CA GLN A 36 -3.06 -19.58 -20.67
C GLN A 36 -4.34 -19.26 -21.45
N ALA A 37 -5.31 -18.58 -20.83
CA ALA A 37 -6.56 -18.23 -21.50
C ALA A 37 -6.31 -17.24 -22.67
N PRO A 38 -7.15 -17.27 -23.72
CA PRO A 38 -7.08 -16.27 -24.77
C PRO A 38 -7.19 -14.86 -24.18
N LEU A 39 -6.23 -13.99 -24.50
CA LEU A 39 -6.09 -12.69 -23.86
C LEU A 39 -7.38 -11.86 -23.89
N MET A 40 -8.08 -11.85 -25.02
CA MET A 40 -9.31 -11.05 -25.17
C MET A 40 -10.46 -11.58 -24.31
N ASP A 41 -10.56 -12.90 -24.16
CA ASP A 41 -11.55 -13.53 -23.28
C ASP A 41 -11.24 -13.25 -21.81
N LEU A 42 -9.95 -13.32 -21.44
CA LEU A 42 -9.48 -13.02 -20.09
C LEU A 42 -9.75 -11.55 -19.70
N VAL A 43 -9.47 -10.61 -20.61
CA VAL A 43 -9.74 -9.18 -20.38
C VAL A 43 -11.25 -8.93 -20.23
N TYR A 44 -12.08 -9.54 -21.07
CA TYR A 44 -13.53 -9.43 -20.96
C TYR A 44 -14.05 -9.97 -19.62
N GLN A 45 -13.55 -11.15 -19.20
CA GLN A 45 -13.88 -11.73 -17.90
C GLN A 45 -13.45 -10.82 -16.74
N ALA A 46 -12.24 -10.28 -16.80
CA ALA A 46 -11.71 -9.36 -15.80
C ALA A 46 -12.55 -8.09 -15.67
N GLN A 47 -12.95 -7.48 -16.79
CA GLN A 47 -13.82 -6.30 -16.81
C GLN A 47 -15.21 -6.61 -16.25
N THR A 48 -15.77 -7.77 -16.60
CA THR A 48 -17.07 -8.23 -16.08
C THR A 48 -17.03 -8.37 -14.56
N ILE A 49 -15.99 -9.01 -14.02
CA ILE A 49 -15.79 -9.11 -12.58
C ILE A 49 -15.57 -7.72 -11.98
N HIS A 50 -14.71 -6.88 -12.55
CA HIS A 50 -14.45 -5.54 -12.02
C HIS A 50 -15.74 -4.74 -11.82
N ARG A 51 -16.63 -4.70 -12.82
CA ARG A 51 -17.93 -3.99 -12.75
C ARG A 51 -18.94 -4.58 -11.76
N GLN A 52 -18.75 -5.83 -11.33
CA GLN A 52 -19.61 -6.44 -10.31
C GLN A 52 -19.24 -6.02 -8.89
N TYR A 53 -17.97 -5.66 -8.64
CA TYR A 53 -17.47 -5.42 -7.28
C TYR A 53 -16.91 -4.02 -7.05
N GLN A 54 -16.60 -3.29 -8.11
CA GLN A 54 -16.07 -1.93 -8.06
C GLN A 54 -16.99 -0.99 -8.82
N ASP A 55 -17.03 0.26 -8.37
CA ASP A 55 -17.59 1.33 -9.19
C ASP A 55 -16.59 1.75 -10.28
N ASP A 56 -16.98 2.66 -11.17
CA ASP A 56 -16.10 3.19 -12.21
C ASP A 56 -15.11 4.24 -11.67
N SER A 57 -14.91 4.33 -10.34
CA SER A 57 -13.97 5.29 -9.73
C SER A 57 -12.54 4.77 -9.73
N ILE A 58 -11.58 5.70 -9.73
CA ILE A 58 -10.15 5.39 -9.69
C ILE A 58 -9.59 6.00 -8.40
N GLN A 59 -8.91 5.17 -7.60
CA GLN A 59 -8.19 5.67 -6.44
C GLN A 59 -6.88 6.34 -6.87
N LEU A 60 -6.70 7.60 -6.50
CA LEU A 60 -5.46 8.35 -6.76
C LEU A 60 -4.57 8.33 -5.51
N ALA A 61 -3.46 7.59 -5.60
CA ALA A 61 -2.44 7.53 -4.56
C ALA A 61 -1.17 8.25 -5.00
N SER A 62 -0.65 9.14 -4.17
CA SER A 62 0.66 9.77 -4.36
C SER A 62 1.67 9.14 -3.41
N LEU A 63 2.90 8.92 -3.88
CA LEU A 63 3.97 8.31 -3.09
C LEU A 63 5.16 9.25 -2.94
N LEU A 64 5.79 9.21 -1.76
CA LEU A 64 7.05 9.87 -1.46
C LEU A 64 8.04 8.87 -0.82
N SER A 65 9.28 8.88 -1.29
CA SER A 65 10.38 8.19 -0.61
C SER A 65 10.83 9.06 0.56
N ILE A 66 10.41 8.71 1.78
CA ILE A 66 10.73 9.46 3.00
C ILE A 66 12.14 9.16 3.52
N LYS A 67 12.75 8.06 3.06
CA LYS A 67 14.16 7.72 3.28
C LYS A 67 14.67 6.97 2.05
N THR A 68 15.65 7.50 1.35
CA THR A 68 16.08 7.00 0.04
C THR A 68 17.46 6.36 0.07
N GLY A 69 17.58 5.18 -0.54
CA GLY A 69 18.86 4.51 -0.76
C GLY A 69 19.48 3.88 0.50
N GLY A 70 20.60 3.19 0.30
CA GLY A 70 21.32 2.52 1.39
C GLY A 70 20.56 1.33 2.01
N CYS A 71 19.59 0.75 1.29
CA CYS A 71 18.87 -0.42 1.75
C CYS A 71 19.82 -1.64 1.81
N PRO A 72 19.83 -2.42 2.91
CA PRO A 72 20.70 -3.58 3.02
C PRO A 72 20.23 -4.78 2.19
N GLU A 73 18.96 -4.79 1.76
CA GLU A 73 18.42 -5.85 0.91
C GLU A 73 19.06 -5.87 -0.47
N ASN A 74 19.19 -7.07 -1.04
CA ASN A 74 19.82 -7.30 -2.34
C ASN A 74 18.81 -7.62 -3.45
N CYS A 75 17.70 -6.88 -3.50
CA CYS A 75 16.70 -7.06 -4.55
C CYS A 75 17.31 -6.67 -5.91
N ALA A 76 17.41 -7.63 -6.83
CA ALA A 76 18.08 -7.46 -8.13
C ALA A 76 17.46 -6.35 -9.01
N TYR A 77 16.21 -6.00 -8.77
CA TYR A 77 15.47 -4.97 -9.51
C TYR A 77 15.47 -3.59 -8.81
N CYS A 78 15.88 -3.50 -7.54
CA CYS A 78 15.68 -2.28 -6.76
C CYS A 78 16.86 -1.31 -6.91
N PRO A 79 16.63 -0.07 -7.37
CA PRO A 79 17.72 0.91 -7.52
C PRO A 79 18.28 1.42 -6.18
N GLN A 80 17.57 1.15 -5.08
CA GLN A 80 17.91 1.62 -3.72
C GLN A 80 18.80 0.65 -2.93
N SER A 81 19.05 -0.55 -3.46
CA SER A 81 19.93 -1.55 -2.85
C SER A 81 21.35 -1.02 -2.72
N ALA A 82 21.92 -1.11 -1.53
CA ALA A 82 23.30 -0.71 -1.26
C ALA A 82 24.32 -1.54 -2.06
N HIS A 83 23.96 -2.75 -2.49
CA HIS A 83 24.81 -3.64 -3.29
C HIS A 83 25.06 -3.11 -4.71
N TYR A 84 24.15 -2.29 -5.24
CA TYR A 84 24.22 -1.74 -6.60
C TYR A 84 24.46 -0.23 -6.63
N ALA A 85 24.72 0.41 -5.49
CA ALA A 85 24.77 1.88 -5.37
C ALA A 85 25.78 2.55 -6.33
N LYS A 86 26.90 1.88 -6.63
CA LYS A 86 27.90 2.38 -7.59
C LYS A 86 27.37 2.38 -9.02
N THR A 87 26.55 1.41 -9.38
CA THR A 87 25.98 1.26 -10.73
C THR A 87 24.76 2.15 -10.91
N THR A 88 23.90 2.27 -9.89
CA THR A 88 22.70 3.09 -9.96
C THR A 88 22.98 4.58 -9.80
N GLY A 89 24.09 4.93 -9.13
CA GLY A 89 24.46 6.32 -8.84
C GLY A 89 23.48 7.03 -7.90
N LEU A 90 22.60 6.28 -7.22
CA LEU A 90 21.56 6.85 -6.37
C LEU A 90 22.17 7.45 -5.09
N ALA A 91 21.91 8.75 -4.87
CA ALA A 91 22.30 9.42 -3.64
C ALA A 91 21.48 8.90 -2.45
N LYS A 92 22.13 8.77 -1.30
CA LYS A 92 21.45 8.43 -0.05
C LYS A 92 20.86 9.70 0.55
N GLU A 93 19.60 9.63 0.95
CA GLU A 93 18.92 10.71 1.66
C GLU A 93 18.43 10.17 3.00
N PRO A 94 18.70 10.87 4.11
CA PRO A 94 18.24 10.46 5.44
C PRO A 94 16.71 10.52 5.52
N LEU A 95 16.16 9.98 6.61
CA LEU A 95 14.74 10.13 6.89
C LEU A 95 14.35 11.61 6.94
N MET A 96 13.37 12.00 6.14
CA MET A 96 12.85 13.36 6.04
C MET A 96 12.25 13.84 7.37
N GLN A 97 12.16 15.16 7.53
CA GLN A 97 11.46 15.76 8.67
C GLN A 97 9.96 15.69 8.47
N VAL A 98 9.21 15.58 9.59
CA VAL A 98 7.75 15.46 9.58
C VAL A 98 7.11 16.60 8.78
N ASN A 99 7.51 17.85 9.05
CA ASN A 99 6.95 19.02 8.36
C ASN A 99 7.17 18.99 6.84
N ASP A 100 8.31 18.49 6.37
CA ASP A 100 8.60 18.37 4.93
C ASP A 100 7.67 17.33 4.29
N VAL A 101 7.46 16.19 4.95
CA VAL A 101 6.55 15.14 4.49
C VAL A 101 5.10 15.65 4.46
N LEU A 102 4.65 16.33 5.51
CA LEU A 102 3.31 16.88 5.58
C LEU A 102 3.07 17.98 4.54
N ALA A 103 4.08 18.79 4.22
CA ALA A 103 3.99 19.75 3.13
C ALA A 103 3.79 19.05 1.77
N LYS A 104 4.53 17.96 1.50
CA LYS A 104 4.35 17.15 0.28
C LYS A 104 3.00 16.42 0.25
N ALA A 105 2.54 15.90 1.39
CA ALA A 105 1.22 15.28 1.51
C ALA A 105 0.11 16.27 1.19
N LYS A 106 0.21 17.50 1.72
CA LYS A 106 -0.73 18.58 1.39
C LYS A 106 -0.72 18.91 -0.10
N MET A 107 0.46 19.03 -0.72
CA MET A 107 0.56 19.27 -2.16
C MET A 107 -0.12 18.14 -2.97
N ALA A 108 0.07 16.89 -2.57
CA ALA A 108 -0.59 15.74 -3.20
C ALA A 108 -2.11 15.78 -3.03
N LYS A 109 -2.59 16.14 -1.83
CA LYS A 109 -4.02 16.34 -1.56
C LYS A 109 -4.63 17.42 -2.44
N ASP A 110 -3.97 18.58 -2.52
CA ASP A 110 -4.41 19.71 -3.33
C ASP A 110 -4.41 19.34 -4.84
N ALA A 111 -3.58 18.38 -5.25
CA ALA A 111 -3.55 17.79 -6.59
C ALA A 111 -4.59 16.67 -6.82
N GLY A 112 -5.42 16.34 -5.83
CA GLY A 112 -6.51 15.37 -5.95
C GLY A 112 -6.20 13.96 -5.46
N ALA A 113 -5.05 13.72 -4.84
CA ALA A 113 -4.76 12.42 -4.24
C ALA A 113 -5.67 12.15 -3.04
N SER A 114 -6.24 10.94 -2.97
CA SER A 114 -7.02 10.46 -1.82
C SER A 114 -6.15 9.69 -0.82
N ARG A 115 -5.01 9.16 -1.26
CA ARG A 115 -4.04 8.41 -0.44
C ARG A 115 -2.64 8.97 -0.58
N PHE A 116 -1.90 9.04 0.53
CA PHE A 116 -0.49 9.38 0.53
C PHE A 116 0.36 8.24 1.10
N CYS A 117 1.29 7.74 0.30
CA CYS A 117 2.15 6.59 0.61
C CYS A 117 3.58 7.06 0.93
N MET A 118 4.11 6.66 2.08
CA MET A 118 5.47 6.99 2.51
C MET A 118 6.34 5.74 2.50
N GLY A 119 7.37 5.72 1.66
CA GLY A 119 8.29 4.59 1.53
C GLY A 119 9.65 4.85 2.13
N ALA A 120 10.22 3.86 2.82
CA ALA A 120 11.55 3.96 3.41
C ALA A 120 12.45 2.81 2.95
N ALA A 121 13.69 3.13 2.60
CA ALA A 121 14.74 2.17 2.27
C ALA A 121 15.27 1.45 3.52
N TRP A 122 14.43 0.60 4.11
CA TRP A 122 14.74 -0.31 5.21
C TRP A 122 14.41 -1.75 4.83
N ARG A 123 15.13 -2.70 5.42
CA ARG A 123 14.72 -4.11 5.46
C ARG A 123 13.60 -4.29 6.47
N GLU A 124 13.81 -3.78 7.69
CA GLU A 124 12.84 -3.67 8.76
C GLU A 124 13.00 -2.32 9.45
N VAL A 125 11.89 -1.77 9.93
CA VAL A 125 11.93 -0.58 10.79
C VAL A 125 12.26 -1.00 12.22
N LYS A 126 13.06 -0.20 12.90
CA LYS A 126 13.42 -0.40 14.31
C LYS A 126 12.70 0.61 15.18
N ASP A 127 12.37 0.23 16.41
CA ASP A 127 11.87 1.17 17.41
C ASP A 127 12.89 2.29 17.68
N GLY A 128 12.37 3.47 18.01
CA GLY A 128 13.15 4.68 18.30
C GLY A 128 12.69 5.87 17.48
N GLU A 129 13.46 6.95 17.55
CA GLU A 129 13.09 8.28 17.03
C GLU A 129 12.73 8.30 15.54
N GLU A 130 13.32 7.44 14.71
CA GLU A 130 12.95 7.33 13.30
C GLU A 130 11.53 6.79 13.13
N PHE A 131 11.16 5.73 13.87
CA PHE A 131 9.83 5.16 13.82
C PHE A 131 8.79 6.04 14.49
N ASP A 132 9.16 6.73 15.58
CA ASP A 132 8.30 7.70 16.25
C ASP A 132 7.93 8.84 15.28
N ARG A 133 8.92 9.36 14.54
CA ARG A 133 8.68 10.34 13.47
C ARG A 133 7.78 9.80 12.36
N VAL A 134 7.91 8.53 11.97
CA VAL A 134 6.99 7.93 10.98
C VAL A 134 5.56 7.86 11.52
N CYS A 135 5.37 7.53 12.79
CA CYS A 135 4.04 7.57 13.43
C CYS A 135 3.46 9.00 13.40
N GLU A 136 4.27 10.03 13.64
CA GLU A 136 3.86 11.43 13.53
C GLU A 136 3.49 11.82 12.09
N MET A 137 4.25 11.37 11.09
CA MET A 137 3.92 11.57 9.67
C MET A 137 2.58 10.92 9.32
N VAL A 138 2.36 9.66 9.72
CA VAL A 138 1.11 8.92 9.51
C VAL A 138 -0.07 9.67 10.12
N LYS A 139 0.07 10.10 11.38
CA LYS A 139 -0.96 10.88 12.07
C LYS A 139 -1.26 12.18 11.34
N GLY A 140 -0.23 12.95 10.97
CA GLY A 140 -0.44 14.21 10.24
C GLY A 140 -1.12 14.02 8.89
N VAL A 141 -0.82 12.95 8.14
CA VAL A 141 -1.52 12.61 6.89
C VAL A 141 -2.98 12.23 7.15
N SER A 142 -3.22 11.42 8.18
CA SER A 142 -4.57 10.99 8.58
C SER A 142 -5.44 12.17 9.03
N ASP A 143 -4.88 13.08 9.84
CA ASP A 143 -5.54 14.30 10.32
C ASP A 143 -5.89 15.28 9.18
N MET A 144 -5.22 15.19 8.02
CA MET A 144 -5.62 15.91 6.81
C MET A 144 -6.83 15.28 6.10
N GLY A 145 -7.38 14.17 6.59
CA GLY A 145 -8.48 13.45 5.94
C GLY A 145 -8.04 12.68 4.69
N MET A 146 -6.76 12.33 4.59
CA MET A 146 -6.24 11.43 3.55
C MET A 146 -6.09 10.01 4.11
N GLU A 147 -6.12 9.01 3.24
CA GLU A 147 -5.63 7.68 3.61
C GLU A 147 -4.11 7.71 3.77
N ALA A 148 -3.61 7.30 4.94
CA ALA A 148 -2.19 7.17 5.21
C ALA A 148 -1.70 5.76 4.90
N CYS A 149 -0.63 5.66 4.11
CA CYS A 149 0.00 4.40 3.73
C CYS A 149 1.50 4.45 3.95
N VAL A 150 2.11 3.35 4.37
CA VAL A 150 3.56 3.23 4.52
C VAL A 150 4.09 1.92 3.94
N THR A 151 5.38 1.91 3.60
CA THR A 151 6.17 0.70 3.34
C THR A 151 7.51 0.82 4.05
N LEU A 152 7.64 0.15 5.19
CA LEU A 152 8.80 0.27 6.09
C LEU A 152 9.59 -1.04 6.19
N GLY A 153 9.33 -1.99 5.29
CA GLY A 153 9.88 -3.34 5.34
C GLY A 153 9.09 -4.25 6.28
N MET A 154 9.77 -5.13 7.01
CA MET A 154 9.14 -5.96 8.04
C MET A 154 8.75 -5.13 9.28
N LEU A 155 7.61 -5.47 9.87
CA LEU A 155 7.16 -4.96 11.17
C LEU A 155 7.05 -6.10 12.19
N ASN A 156 7.09 -5.75 13.47
CA ASN A 156 6.52 -6.56 14.53
C ASN A 156 5.07 -6.14 14.87
N GLU A 157 4.36 -6.95 15.66
CA GLU A 157 2.97 -6.70 16.04
C GLU A 157 2.77 -5.34 16.75
N SER A 158 3.68 -4.97 17.65
CA SER A 158 3.60 -3.70 18.37
C SER A 158 3.77 -2.48 17.45
N GLN A 159 4.65 -2.56 16.46
CA GLN A 159 4.83 -1.51 15.46
C GLN A 159 3.60 -1.39 14.55
N ALA A 160 3.02 -2.51 14.14
CA ALA A 160 1.79 -2.52 13.36
C ALA A 160 0.63 -1.87 14.14
N GLN A 161 0.48 -2.17 15.43
CA GLN A 161 -0.53 -1.55 16.29
C GLN A 161 -0.31 -0.04 16.42
N ARG A 162 0.92 0.41 16.67
CA ARG A 162 1.26 1.83 16.79
C ARG A 162 0.98 2.62 15.51
N LEU A 163 1.24 2.04 14.34
CA LEU A 163 0.88 2.64 13.05
C LEU A 163 -0.63 2.71 12.87
N ALA A 164 -1.37 1.65 13.22
CA ALA A 164 -2.83 1.64 13.17
C ALA A 164 -3.44 2.70 14.10
N ASP A 165 -2.92 2.81 15.33
CA ASP A 165 -3.33 3.83 16.32
C ASP A 165 -3.03 5.26 15.84
N ALA A 166 -1.93 5.44 15.08
CA ALA A 166 -1.60 6.69 14.43
C ALA A 166 -2.52 7.02 13.23
N GLY A 167 -3.37 6.09 12.79
CA GLY A 167 -4.32 6.31 11.69
C GLY A 167 -3.86 5.76 10.33
N LEU A 168 -2.92 4.80 10.30
CA LEU A 168 -2.54 4.11 9.08
C LEU A 168 -3.70 3.27 8.54
N THR A 169 -4.02 3.43 7.25
CA THR A 169 -5.11 2.68 6.59
C THR A 169 -4.60 1.57 5.68
N ALA A 170 -3.35 1.63 5.24
CA ALA A 170 -2.75 0.62 4.38
C ALA A 170 -1.26 0.43 4.69
N TYR A 171 -0.80 -0.82 4.62
CA TYR A 171 0.61 -1.18 4.71
C TYR A 171 1.02 -1.92 3.45
N ASN A 172 2.04 -1.44 2.75
CA ASN A 172 2.58 -2.13 1.59
C ASN A 172 3.72 -3.06 2.00
N HIS A 173 3.58 -4.34 1.62
CA HIS A 173 4.63 -5.34 1.73
C HIS A 173 4.57 -6.21 0.47
N ASN A 174 5.66 -6.22 -0.29
CA ASN A 174 5.80 -6.89 -1.58
C ASN A 174 6.99 -7.84 -1.52
#